data_AF-A0A2V1B2L8-F1
#
_entry.id   AF-A0A2V1B2L8-F1
#
_cell.length_a   1.000
_cell.length_b   1.000
_cell.length_c   1.000
_cell.angle_alpha   90.00
_cell.angle_beta   90.00
_cell.angle_gamma   90.00
#
_symmetry.space_group_name_H-M   'P 1'
#
loop_
_entity.id
_entity.type
_entity.pdbx_description
1 polymer ?
#
loop_
_entity_poly.entity_id
_entity_poly.type
_entity_poly.pdbx_seq_one_letter_code
_entity_poly.pdbx_strand_id
1 'polypeptide(L)'
;MAGVEAAGIVLGILPLMISAAEHYEDVFRPFKRYRKFSTELDLYQQQLGTQKTIFRNQCRLLVATLTNRQTAKEMLREGNHPSWEDPDLNERFSIQLGDSAVACKNVINLIQGKLKEVEEKTENFGLVMQQSIPVRLQILLYKFY
;
A
#
# COMPACT_ATOMS: atom_id res chain seq x y z
N MET A 1 -22.06 -8.00 -22.89
CA MET A 1 -22.16 -6.86 -21.96
C MET A 1 -21.16 -6.95 -20.80
N ALA A 2 -20.81 -8.13 -20.28
CA ALA A 2 -19.83 -8.27 -19.18
C ALA A 2 -18.36 -7.85 -19.48
N GLY A 3 -17.91 -7.92 -20.75
CA GLY A 3 -16.50 -7.67 -21.08
C GLY A 3 -16.03 -6.21 -20.93
N VAL A 4 -16.90 -5.24 -21.23
CA VAL A 4 -16.56 -3.81 -21.13
C VAL A 4 -16.60 -3.33 -19.67
N GLU A 5 -17.57 -3.82 -18.89
CA GLU A 5 -17.65 -3.52 -17.45
C GLU A 5 -16.47 -4.14 -16.68
N ALA A 6 -16.09 -5.37 -17.01
CA ALA A 6 -14.92 -6.02 -16.42
C ALA A 6 -13.63 -5.29 -16.77
N ALA A 7 -13.42 -4.92 -18.05
CA ALA A 7 -12.23 -4.15 -18.46
C ALA A 7 -12.12 -2.81 -17.73
N GLY A 8 -13.23 -2.05 -17.57
CA GLY A 8 -13.23 -0.79 -16.82
C GLY A 8 -12.95 -0.95 -15.32
N ILE A 9 -13.42 -2.03 -14.70
CA ILE A 9 -13.11 -2.35 -13.29
C ILE A 9 -11.64 -2.70 -13.11
N VAL A 10 -11.08 -3.48 -14.04
CA VAL A 10 -9.70 -3.95 -14.03
C VAL A 10 -8.71 -2.81 -14.22
N LEU A 11 -8.99 -1.90 -15.15
CA LEU A 11 -8.24 -0.65 -15.30
C LEU A 11 -8.24 0.19 -14.01
N GLY A 12 -9.32 0.14 -13.22
CA GLY A 12 -9.38 0.79 -11.92
C GLY A 12 -8.60 0.07 -10.81
N ILE A 13 -8.41 -1.25 -10.89
CA ILE A 13 -7.68 -2.03 -9.88
C ILE A 13 -6.20 -1.71 -9.88
N LEU A 14 -5.60 -1.53 -11.06
CA LEU A 14 -4.17 -1.33 -11.22
C LEU A 14 -3.63 -0.08 -10.51
N PRO A 15 -4.20 1.13 -10.72
CA PRO A 15 -3.81 2.32 -9.96
C PRO A 15 -4.02 2.17 -8.46
N LEU A 16 -5.08 1.47 -8.03
CA LEU A 16 -5.37 1.25 -6.61
C LEU A 16 -4.32 0.35 -5.95
N MET A 17 -3.82 -0.68 -6.65
CA MET A 17 -2.74 -1.52 -6.13
C MET A 17 -1.46 -0.72 -5.89
N ILE A 18 -1.10 0.12 -6.86
CA ILE A 18 0.09 0.98 -6.79
C ILE A 18 -0.07 1.99 -5.66
N SER A 19 -1.20 2.70 -5.63
CA SER A 19 -1.49 3.69 -4.60
C SER A 19 -1.50 3.08 -3.20
N ALA A 20 -2.11 1.90 -3.00
CA ALA A 20 -2.04 1.20 -1.72
C ALA A 20 -0.60 0.85 -1.33
N ALA A 21 0.21 0.38 -2.29
CA ALA A 21 1.61 0.01 -2.07
C ALA A 21 2.49 1.21 -1.70
N GLU A 22 2.22 2.38 -2.28
CA GLU A 22 2.87 3.66 -1.96
C GLU A 22 2.42 4.19 -0.61
N HIS A 23 1.12 4.19 -0.34
CA HIS A 23 0.54 4.72 0.90
C HIS A 23 1.08 4.02 2.15
N TYR A 24 1.39 2.72 2.05
CA TYR A 24 2.11 2.03 3.13
C TYR A 24 3.37 2.79 3.57
N GLU A 25 4.20 3.30 2.65
CA GLU A 25 5.44 4.02 3.01
C GLU A 25 5.16 5.29 3.84
N ASP A 26 4.08 6.00 3.52
CA ASP A 26 3.68 7.20 4.24
C ASP A 26 3.19 6.86 5.65
N VAL A 27 2.36 5.81 5.77
CA VAL A 27 1.91 5.31 7.08
C VAL A 27 3.08 4.88 7.95
N PHE A 28 4.17 4.33 7.39
CA PHE A 28 5.35 3.92 8.17
C PHE A 28 6.14 5.08 8.80
N ARG A 29 6.07 6.31 8.26
CA ARG A 29 6.92 7.42 8.70
C ARG A 29 6.76 7.73 10.20
N PRO A 30 5.55 7.95 10.72
CA PRO A 30 5.38 8.25 12.14
C PRO A 30 5.72 7.05 13.05
N PHE A 31 5.45 5.80 12.66
CA PHE A 31 5.87 4.64 13.45
C PHE A 31 7.39 4.54 13.56
N LYS A 32 8.13 4.73 12.46
CA LYS A 32 9.61 4.76 12.50
C LYS A 32 10.15 5.83 13.45
N ARG A 33 9.48 6.99 13.49
CA ARG A 33 9.84 8.12 14.36
C ARG A 33 9.59 7.83 15.84
N TYR A 34 8.50 7.13 16.17
CA TYR A 34 8.05 6.96 17.55
C TYR A 34 8.15 5.54 18.12
N ARG A 35 8.64 4.55 17.35
CA ARG A 35 8.72 3.15 17.81
C ARG A 35 9.49 2.93 19.11
N LYS A 36 10.46 3.79 19.44
CA LYS A 36 11.27 3.69 20.67
C LYS A 36 10.52 4.16 21.93
N PHE A 37 9.35 4.78 21.78
CA PHE A 37 8.57 5.30 22.90
C PHE A 37 7.62 4.27 23.52
N SER A 38 7.28 3.20 22.79
CA SER A 38 6.44 2.11 23.31
C SER A 38 6.68 0.81 22.54
N THR A 39 6.81 -0.30 23.25
CA THR A 39 6.87 -1.65 22.68
C THR A 39 5.64 -1.97 21.83
N GLU A 40 4.48 -1.42 22.18
CA GLU A 40 3.25 -1.60 21.39
C GLU A 40 3.37 -0.95 20.00
N LEU A 41 3.99 0.23 19.90
CA LEU A 41 4.21 0.90 18.61
C LEU A 41 5.17 0.11 17.72
N ASP A 42 6.21 -0.50 18.29
CA ASP A 42 7.11 -1.37 17.52
C ASP A 42 6.38 -2.63 17.04
N LEU A 43 5.53 -3.25 17.89
CA LEU A 43 4.69 -4.38 17.50
C LEU A 43 3.74 -4.02 16.35
N TYR A 44 3.03 -2.88 16.44
CA TYR A 44 2.17 -2.40 15.38
C TYR A 44 2.93 -2.14 14.08
N GLN A 45 4.13 -1.56 14.16
CA GLN A 45 4.99 -1.37 13.00
C GLN A 45 5.36 -2.70 12.34
N GLN A 46 5.70 -3.73 13.11
CA GLN A 46 6.01 -5.06 12.59
C GLN A 46 4.80 -5.72 11.93
N GLN A 47 3.62 -5.62 12.55
CA GLN A 47 2.36 -6.15 11.98
C GLN A 47 2.01 -5.46 10.67
N LEU A 48 2.07 -4.12 10.62
CA LEU A 48 1.85 -3.36 9.40
C LEU A 48 2.87 -3.75 8.32
N GLY A 49 4.12 -4.00 8.71
CA GLY A 49 5.20 -4.41 7.79
C GLY A 49 4.93 -5.77 7.16
N THR A 50 4.39 -6.68 7.96
CA THR A 50 3.91 -7.99 7.51
C THR A 50 2.78 -7.84 6.50
N GLN A 51 1.76 -7.01 6.81
CA GLN A 51 0.63 -6.77 5.90
C GLN A 51 1.07 -6.16 4.57
N LYS A 52 1.96 -5.15 4.60
CA LYS A 52 2.57 -4.59 3.39
C LYS A 52 3.25 -5.66 2.54
N THR A 53 4.03 -6.54 3.18
CA THR A 53 4.76 -7.60 2.49
C THR A 53 3.81 -8.60 1.85
N ILE A 54 2.77 -9.02 2.58
CA ILE A 54 1.72 -9.91 2.06
C ILE A 54 1.04 -9.26 0.84
N PHE A 55 0.59 -8.02 0.98
CA PHE A 55 -0.09 -7.28 -0.08
C PHE A 55 0.76 -7.18 -1.36
N ARG A 56 2.02 -6.75 -1.23
CA ARG A 56 2.95 -6.64 -2.36
C ARG A 56 3.22 -7.99 -3.02
N ASN A 57 3.34 -9.06 -2.23
CA ASN A 57 3.53 -10.41 -2.76
C ASN A 57 2.31 -10.89 -3.53
N GLN A 58 1.10 -10.64 -3.03
CA GLN A 58 -0.14 -11.01 -3.74
C GLN A 58 -0.29 -10.23 -5.05
N CYS A 59 -0.03 -8.93 -5.05
CA CYS A 59 0.00 -8.13 -6.28
C CYS A 59 1.03 -8.70 -7.28
N ARG A 60 2.21 -9.11 -6.80
CA ARG A 60 3.25 -9.70 -7.67
C ARG A 60 2.83 -11.02 -8.27
N LEU A 61 2.21 -11.89 -7.48
CA LEU A 61 1.70 -13.17 -7.98
C LEU A 61 0.63 -12.94 -9.03
N LEU A 62 -0.29 -12.00 -8.78
CA LEU A 62 -1.35 -11.65 -9.71
C LEU A 62 -0.78 -11.15 -11.05
N VAL A 63 0.13 -10.16 -11.02
CA VAL A 63 0.72 -9.61 -12.24
C VAL A 63 1.61 -10.63 -12.97
N ALA A 64 2.31 -11.50 -12.23
CA ALA A 64 3.13 -12.56 -12.82
C ALA A 64 2.32 -13.68 -13.49
N THR A 65 0.98 -13.68 -13.39
CA THR A 65 0.13 -14.54 -14.24
C THR A 65 -0.08 -13.95 -15.64
N LEU A 66 0.11 -12.63 -15.80
CA LEU A 66 -0.11 -11.88 -17.04
C LEU A 66 1.17 -11.65 -17.84
N THR A 67 2.33 -11.76 -17.18
CA THR A 67 3.66 -11.53 -17.74
C THR A 67 4.70 -12.39 -17.01
N ASN A 68 5.97 -12.27 -17.35
CA ASN A 68 7.04 -13.00 -16.65
C ASN A 68 7.33 -12.39 -15.26
N ARG A 69 7.96 -13.18 -14.37
CA ARG A 69 8.25 -12.77 -12.97
C ARG A 69 9.15 -11.54 -12.82
N GLN A 70 9.98 -11.25 -13.81
CA GLN A 70 10.90 -10.12 -13.80
C GLN A 70 10.14 -8.84 -14.16
N THR A 71 9.40 -8.87 -15.27
CA THR A 71 8.53 -7.77 -15.70
C THR A 71 7.46 -7.45 -14.65
N ALA A 72 6.83 -8.45 -14.03
CA ALA A 72 5.89 -8.23 -12.93
C ALA A 72 6.51 -7.50 -11.72
N LYS A 73 7.80 -7.77 -11.44
CA LYS A 73 8.54 -7.08 -10.37
C LYS A 73 8.82 -5.62 -10.74
N GLU A 74 9.18 -5.36 -12.00
CA GLU A 74 9.42 -4.02 -12.54
C GLU A 74 8.14 -3.20 -12.56
N MET A 75 7.05 -3.76 -13.07
CA MET A 75 5.72 -3.14 -13.10
C MET A 75 5.20 -2.72 -11.72
N LEU A 76 5.50 -3.48 -10.65
CA LEU A 76 5.09 -3.13 -9.28
C LEU A 76 6.11 -2.26 -8.53
N ARG A 77 7.30 -2.08 -9.09
CA ARG A 77 8.30 -1.14 -8.59
C ARG A 77 8.09 0.23 -9.23
N GLU A 78 7.69 0.24 -10.49
CA GLU A 78 7.45 1.42 -11.31
C GLU A 78 5.96 1.52 -11.59
N GLY A 79 5.23 2.28 -10.77
CA GLY A 79 3.78 2.45 -10.90
C GLY A 79 3.32 2.89 -12.30
N ASN A 80 4.19 3.58 -13.05
CA ASN A 80 3.92 4.07 -14.40
C ASN A 80 4.59 3.22 -15.50
N HIS A 81 4.88 1.94 -15.23
CA HIS A 81 5.50 1.06 -16.22
C HIS A 81 4.66 0.98 -17.51
N PRO A 82 5.25 1.13 -18.72
CA PRO A 82 4.50 1.20 -19.97
C PRO A 82 3.57 0.01 -20.24
N SER A 83 3.93 -1.18 -19.75
CA SER A 83 3.09 -2.38 -19.86
C SER A 83 1.72 -2.26 -19.18
N TRP A 84 1.49 -1.25 -18.32
CA TRP A 84 0.15 -0.98 -17.78
C TRP A 84 -0.82 -0.41 -18.83
N GLU A 85 -0.29 0.25 -19.86
CA GLU A 85 -1.06 0.82 -20.97
C GLU A 85 -1.30 -0.20 -22.10
N ASP A 86 -0.75 -1.41 -21.98
CA ASP A 86 -0.91 -2.48 -22.98
C ASP A 86 -2.36 -3.03 -22.95
N PRO A 87 -3.17 -2.83 -24.01
CA PRO A 87 -4.54 -3.30 -24.05
C PRO A 87 -4.65 -4.83 -23.92
N ASP A 88 -3.68 -5.58 -24.45
CA ASP A 88 -3.67 -7.06 -24.37
C ASP A 88 -3.39 -7.53 -22.93
N LEU A 89 -2.55 -6.80 -22.19
CA LEU A 89 -2.35 -7.05 -20.75
C LEU A 89 -3.64 -6.79 -19.96
N ASN A 90 -4.34 -5.69 -20.26
CA ASN A 90 -5.60 -5.35 -19.60
C ASN A 90 -6.73 -6.35 -19.90
N GLU A 91 -6.82 -6.83 -21.14
CA GLU A 91 -7.78 -7.87 -21.51
C GLU A 91 -7.48 -9.20 -20.79
N ARG A 92 -6.22 -9.66 -20.81
CA ARG A 92 -5.80 -10.86 -20.06
C ARG A 92 -6.07 -10.72 -18.57
N PHE A 93 -5.85 -9.53 -18.01
CA PHE A 93 -6.11 -9.28 -16.60
C PHE A 93 -7.60 -9.33 -16.26
N SER A 94 -8.43 -8.79 -17.15
CA SER A 94 -9.89 -8.85 -17.05
C SER A 94 -10.40 -10.29 -17.10
N ILE A 95 -9.90 -11.10 -18.03
CA ILE A 95 -10.22 -12.53 -18.12
C ILE A 95 -9.78 -13.27 -16.86
N GLN A 96 -8.58 -12.99 -16.36
CA GLN A 96 -8.01 -13.66 -15.19
C GLN A 96 -8.79 -13.35 -13.91
N LEU A 97 -9.22 -12.10 -13.72
CA LEU A 97 -10.04 -11.70 -12.57
C LEU A 97 -11.47 -12.21 -12.70
N GLY A 98 -12.03 -12.22 -13.91
CA GLY A 98 -13.39 -12.67 -14.19
C GLY A 98 -14.40 -12.10 -13.18
N ASP A 99 -15.21 -12.98 -12.59
CA ASP A 99 -16.25 -12.60 -11.62
C ASP A 99 -15.69 -12.04 -10.29
N SER A 100 -14.39 -12.23 -10.02
CA SER A 100 -13.74 -11.74 -8.81
C SER A 100 -13.26 -10.29 -8.91
N ALA A 101 -13.33 -9.67 -10.09
CA ALA A 101 -12.83 -8.29 -10.32
C ALA A 101 -13.42 -7.28 -9.32
N VAL A 102 -14.74 -7.33 -9.10
CA VAL A 102 -15.42 -6.45 -8.14
C VAL A 102 -14.93 -6.68 -6.72
N ALA A 103 -14.83 -7.94 -6.30
CA ALA A 103 -14.34 -8.30 -4.97
C ALA A 103 -12.88 -7.86 -4.77
N CYS A 104 -12.02 -8.06 -5.76
CA CYS A 104 -10.63 -7.62 -5.75
C CYS A 104 -10.53 -6.09 -5.56
N LYS A 105 -11.27 -5.31 -6.36
CA LYS A 105 -11.34 -3.85 -6.23
C LYS A 105 -11.78 -3.42 -4.83
N ASN A 106 -12.83 -4.06 -4.30
CA ASN A 106 -13.35 -3.76 -2.97
C ASN A 106 -12.33 -4.04 -1.86
N VAL A 107 -11.58 -5.14 -1.95
CA VAL A 107 -10.53 -5.47 -0.99
C VAL A 107 -9.41 -4.42 -1.02
N ILE A 108 -8.97 -3.99 -2.20
CA ILE A 108 -7.92 -2.97 -2.31
C ILE A 108 -8.39 -1.63 -1.73
N ASN A 109 -9.63 -1.23 -2.03
CA ASN A 109 -10.23 -0.03 -1.44
C ASN A 109 -10.32 -0.13 0.09
N LEU A 110 -10.67 -1.29 0.63
CA LEU A 110 -10.70 -1.51 2.08
C LEU A 110 -9.31 -1.35 2.69
N ILE A 111 -8.27 -1.89 2.04
CA ILE A 111 -6.88 -1.73 2.48
C ILE A 111 -6.49 -0.25 2.48
N GLN A 112 -6.76 0.49 1.41
CA GLN A 112 -6.47 1.92 1.34
C GLN A 112 -7.20 2.72 2.42
N GLY A 113 -8.49 2.44 2.63
CA GLY A 113 -9.26 3.08 3.70
C GLY A 113 -8.67 2.81 5.09
N LYS A 114 -8.22 1.58 5.33
CA LYS A 114 -7.56 1.21 6.59
C LYS A 114 -6.18 1.86 6.74
N LEU A 115 -5.40 1.99 5.67
CA LEU A 115 -4.12 2.70 5.70
C LEU A 115 -4.33 4.17 6.05
N LYS A 116 -5.31 4.82 5.44
CA LYS A 116 -5.68 6.21 5.76
C LYS A 116 -6.08 6.36 7.23
N GLU A 117 -6.91 5.45 7.75
CA GLU A 117 -7.32 5.47 9.16
C GLU A 117 -6.11 5.32 10.10
N VAL A 118 -5.14 4.46 9.75
CA VAL A 118 -3.92 4.29 10.53
C VAL A 118 -3.05 5.55 10.46
N GLU A 119 -2.89 6.16 9.29
CA GLU A 119 -2.16 7.42 9.11
C GLU A 119 -2.74 8.54 9.99
N GLU A 120 -4.05 8.80 9.88
CA GLU A 120 -4.74 9.84 10.66
C GLU A 120 -4.58 9.63 12.18
N LYS A 121 -4.71 8.39 12.65
CA LYS A 121 -4.52 8.06 14.07
C LYS A 121 -3.08 8.23 14.53
N THR A 122 -2.11 7.90 13.68
CA THR A 122 -0.69 7.97 14.05
C THR A 122 -0.18 9.41 14.02
N GLU A 123 -0.68 10.26 13.11
CA GLU A 123 -0.44 11.70 13.12
C GLU A 123 -0.96 12.35 14.40
N ASN A 124 -2.20 12.05 14.81
CA ASN A 124 -2.76 12.52 16.06
C ASN A 124 -1.90 12.12 17.28
N PHE A 125 -1.38 10.88 17.30
CA PHE A 125 -0.42 10.45 18.33
C PHE A 125 0.87 11.28 18.32
N GLY A 126 1.41 11.58 17.14
CA GLY A 126 2.60 12.43 17.00
C GLY A 126 2.40 13.84 17.57
N LEU A 127 1.22 14.43 17.37
CA LEU A 127 0.86 15.74 17.93
C LEU A 127 0.79 15.71 19.46
N VAL A 128 0.12 14.70 20.04
CA VAL A 128 0.02 14.52 21.49
C VAL A 128 1.40 14.32 22.11
N MET A 129 2.25 13.49 21.51
CA MET A 129 3.62 13.28 21.99
C MET A 129 4.45 14.57 21.93
N GLN A 130 4.34 15.37 20.87
CA GLN A 130 5.05 16.66 20.79
C GLN A 130 4.61 17.66 21.87
N GLN A 131 3.34 17.69 22.23
CA GLN A 131 2.80 18.55 23.30
C GLN A 131 3.20 18.08 24.70
N SER A 132 3.45 16.78 24.87
CA SER A 132 3.78 16.15 26.16
C SER A 132 5.27 16.15 26.49
N ILE A 133 6.14 16.40 25.51
CA ILE A 133 7.60 16.34 25.68
C ILE A 133 8.11 17.69 26.23
N PRO A 134 8.69 17.73 27.45
CA PRO A 134 9.31 18.96 27.95
C PRO A 134 10.50 19.36 27.06
N VAL A 135 10.66 20.67 26.81
CA VAL A 135 11.59 21.29 25.84
C VAL A 135 13.03 20.73 25.88
N ARG A 136 13.50 20.23 27.03
CA ARG A 136 14.82 19.59 27.17
C ARG A 136 14.99 18.29 26.36
N LEU A 137 13.92 17.54 26.11
CA LEU A 137 13.95 16.27 25.37
C LEU A 137 13.79 16.46 23.85
N GLN A 138 13.25 17.60 23.41
CA GLN A 138 13.20 17.95 21.97
C GLN A 138 14.60 18.09 21.36
N ILE A 139 15.58 18.56 22.13
CA ILE A 139 16.99 18.71 21.70
C ILE A 139 17.65 17.33 21.48
N LEU A 140 17.23 16.30 22.22
CA LEU A 140 17.74 14.94 22.03
C LEU A 140 17.12 14.25 20.81
N LEU A 141 15.87 14.55 20.47
CA LEU A 141 15.22 14.02 19.27
C LEU A 141 15.81 14.55 17.96
N TYR A 142 16.34 15.78 17.97
CA TYR A 142 17.06 16.36 16.81
C TYR A 142 18.49 15.83 16.65
N LYS A 143 19.08 15.18 17.66
CA LYS A 143 20.44 14.60 17.60
C LYS A 143 20.51 13.20 17.00
N PHE A 144 19.37 12.58 16.68
CA PHE A 144 19.29 11.23 16.09
C PHE A 144 18.73 11.21 14.66
N TYR A 145 18.67 12.38 14.01
CA TYR A 145 18.49 12.53 12.57
C TYR A 145 19.85 12.49 11.86
#